data_AF-A0A7J2YE33-F1
#
_entry.id   AF-A0A7J2YE33-F1
#
_cell.length_a   1.000
_cell.length_b   1.000
_cell.length_c   1.000
_cell.angle_alpha   90.00
_cell.angle_beta   90.00
_cell.angle_gamma   90.00
#
_symmetry.space_group_name_H-M   'P 1'
#
loop_
_entity.id
_entity.type
_entity.pdbx_description
1 polymer ?
#
loop_
_entity_poly.entity_id
_entity_poly.type
_entity_poly.pdbx_seq_one_letter_code
_entity_poly.pdbx_strand_id
1 'polypeptide(L)'
;MKYKPLLLLTVLIMPLPAYAQEPGTESMEGMESMESENTLVGIISPWVGIFALGLSLGIGFQKKDVSNIMSRLRKIIPVLSIAAGTIHLLLIQDHMAEAFEWGIFFMVTGISQIIFGFIFVKIQKKLIYYLGAVGNAIIVLIYVYVRLFAAPFAPELGPVTEIDAAGVVTDIIEVILVILLVYSLRFQKLGVKIGDEKAR
;
A
#
# COMPACT_ATOMS: atom_id res chain seq x y z
N MET A 1 37.28 -16.36 2.88
CA MET A 1 36.71 -15.01 2.72
C MET A 1 35.77 -14.73 3.88
N LYS A 2 36.12 -13.76 4.74
CA LYS A 2 35.35 -13.33 5.92
C LYS A 2 34.20 -12.42 5.47
N TYR A 3 32.95 -12.76 5.77
CA TYR A 3 31.82 -11.84 5.64
C TYR A 3 31.67 -11.05 6.95
N LYS A 4 31.58 -9.72 6.85
CA LYS A 4 31.10 -8.87 7.95
C LYS A 4 29.57 -8.73 7.83
N PRO A 5 28.78 -8.85 8.90
CA PRO A 5 27.39 -8.45 8.88
C PRO A 5 27.33 -6.92 8.98
N LEU A 6 26.75 -6.26 7.98
CA LEU A 6 26.44 -4.84 8.06
C LEU A 6 25.13 -4.69 8.83
N LEU A 7 25.23 -4.39 10.12
CA LEU A 7 24.14 -3.83 10.92
C LEU A 7 23.81 -2.46 10.34
N LEU A 8 22.65 -2.32 9.70
CA LEU A 8 22.06 -1.01 9.41
C LEU A 8 20.83 -0.84 10.29
N LEU A 9 21.13 -0.45 11.53
CA LEU A 9 20.24 0.31 12.39
C LEU A 9 20.25 1.74 11.83
N THR A 10 19.14 2.19 11.23
CA THR A 10 18.83 3.62 11.12
C THR A 10 17.37 3.81 11.50
N VAL A 11 17.20 4.19 12.75
CA VAL A 11 15.99 4.72 13.36
C VAL A 11 16.00 6.23 13.15
N LEU A 12 14.81 6.79 12.89
CA LEU A 12 14.42 8.20 13.10
C LEU A 12 14.83 9.23 12.03
N ILE A 13 13.85 9.65 11.23
CA ILE A 13 13.63 11.08 10.97
C ILE A 13 12.11 11.34 11.07
N MET A 14 11.66 11.71 12.27
CA MET A 14 10.39 12.42 12.47
C MET A 14 10.64 13.90 12.10
N PRO A 15 9.82 14.55 11.27
CA PRO A 15 9.79 16.00 11.22
C PRO A 15 8.99 16.50 12.43
N LEU A 16 9.66 17.20 13.35
CA LEU A 16 9.01 18.09 14.31
C LEU A 16 8.31 19.22 13.54
N PRO A 17 7.09 19.66 13.90
CA PRO A 17 6.51 20.86 13.31
C PRO A 17 7.35 22.08 13.72
N ALA A 18 7.98 22.72 12.73
CA ALA A 18 8.70 23.97 12.92
C ALA A 18 7.69 25.09 13.22
N TYR A 19 7.82 25.69 14.41
CA TYR A 19 7.04 26.85 14.82
C TYR A 19 7.57 28.12 14.14
N ALA A 20 6.64 28.82 13.47
CA ALA A 20 6.63 30.24 13.11
C ALA A 20 7.82 30.84 12.35
N GLN A 21 7.59 31.16 11.07
CA GLN A 21 8.34 32.16 10.31
C GLN A 21 7.34 33.21 9.83
N GLU A 22 7.59 34.49 10.13
CA GLU A 22 6.70 35.61 9.80
C GLU A 22 6.54 35.78 8.27
N PRO A 23 5.34 36.15 7.77
CA PRO A 23 5.09 36.24 6.34
C PRO A 23 5.74 37.50 5.76
N GLY A 24 6.85 37.29 5.05
CA GLY A 24 7.33 38.23 4.03
C GLY A 24 6.38 38.25 2.84
N THR A 25 6.20 39.43 2.25
CA THR A 25 5.29 39.71 1.15
C THR A 25 5.72 39.00 -0.15
N GLU A 26 5.28 37.75 -0.33
CA GLU A 26 5.31 37.06 -1.61
C GLU A 26 3.95 37.17 -2.31
N SER A 27 3.97 37.37 -3.62
CA SER A 27 2.77 37.55 -4.45
C SER A 27 1.83 36.36 -4.35
N MET A 28 0.52 36.65 -4.19
CA MET A 28 -0.52 35.64 -3.90
C MET A 28 -0.59 34.47 -4.91
N GLU A 29 -0.24 34.68 -6.19
CA GLU A 29 -0.20 33.61 -7.20
C GLU A 29 0.96 32.62 -7.01
N GLY A 30 2.13 33.08 -6.53
CA GLY A 30 3.27 32.21 -6.26
C GLY A 30 3.05 31.36 -5.02
N MET A 31 2.40 31.94 -4.01
CA MET A 31 2.12 31.30 -2.73
C MET A 31 1.12 30.13 -2.86
N GLU A 32 0.09 30.26 -3.71
CA GLU A 32 -0.88 29.18 -3.98
C GLU A 32 -0.25 27.99 -4.73
N SER A 33 0.61 28.26 -5.72
CA SER A 33 1.31 27.20 -6.47
C SER A 33 2.34 26.47 -5.61
N MET A 34 3.06 27.20 -4.76
CA MET A 34 4.10 26.66 -3.89
C MET A 34 3.49 25.94 -2.68
N GLU A 35 2.35 26.39 -2.16
CA GLU A 35 1.58 25.67 -1.14
C GLU A 35 0.99 24.36 -1.70
N SER A 36 0.42 24.37 -2.90
CA SER A 36 -0.04 23.15 -3.58
C SER A 36 1.10 22.14 -3.81
N GLU A 37 2.25 22.58 -4.31
CA GLU A 37 3.40 21.71 -4.55
C GLU A 37 4.00 21.18 -3.23
N ASN A 38 4.17 22.03 -2.21
CA ASN A 38 4.66 21.61 -0.90
C ASN A 38 3.67 20.69 -0.17
N THR A 39 2.37 20.87 -0.35
CA THR A 39 1.33 19.97 0.17
C THR A 39 1.42 18.61 -0.51
N LEU A 40 1.54 18.57 -1.84
CA LEU A 40 1.74 17.33 -2.59
C LEU A 40 3.04 16.61 -2.21
N VAL A 41 4.16 17.33 -2.12
CA VAL A 41 5.45 16.77 -1.71
C VAL A 41 5.44 16.32 -0.25
N GLY A 42 4.79 17.07 0.64
CA GLY A 42 4.60 16.70 2.05
C GLY A 42 3.71 15.47 2.24
N ILE A 43 2.65 15.35 1.43
CA ILE A 43 1.78 14.17 1.37
C ILE A 43 2.58 12.97 0.85
N ILE A 44 3.34 13.12 -0.24
CA ILE A 44 3.95 12.00 -0.96
C ILE A 44 5.29 11.54 -0.33
N SER A 45 6.04 12.44 0.30
CA SER A 45 7.40 12.22 0.82
C SER A 45 7.50 11.05 1.82
N PRO A 46 6.62 10.92 2.84
CA PRO A 46 6.66 9.77 3.75
C PRO A 46 6.39 8.44 3.04
N TRP A 47 5.48 8.44 2.06
CA TRP A 47 5.07 7.22 1.33
C TRP A 47 6.10 6.76 0.32
N VAL A 48 6.85 7.68 -0.30
CA VAL A 48 7.98 7.33 -1.19
C VAL A 48 9.04 6.56 -0.41
N GLY A 49 9.32 6.92 0.83
CA GLY A 49 10.24 6.18 1.70
C GLY A 49 9.78 4.75 1.99
N ILE A 50 8.50 4.58 2.35
CA ILE A 50 7.90 3.26 2.63
C ILE A 50 7.84 2.39 1.37
N PHE A 51 7.45 2.99 0.24
CA PHE A 51 7.42 2.33 -1.07
C PHE A 51 8.82 1.92 -1.53
N ALA A 52 9.82 2.80 -1.36
CA ALA A 52 11.22 2.51 -1.67
C ALA A 52 11.82 1.42 -0.77
N LEU A 53 11.45 1.37 0.51
CA LEU A 53 11.84 0.28 1.42
C LEU A 53 11.23 -1.06 1.01
N GLY A 54 9.94 -1.07 0.65
CA GLY A 54 9.26 -2.27 0.11
C GLY A 54 9.89 -2.77 -1.19
N LEU A 55 10.22 -1.85 -2.11
CA LEU A 55 10.94 -2.16 -3.36
C LEU A 55 12.34 -2.70 -3.09
N SER A 56 13.08 -2.11 -2.16
CA SER A 56 14.46 -2.48 -1.83
C SER A 56 14.54 -3.89 -1.24
N LEU A 57 13.59 -4.28 -0.39
CA LEU A 57 13.49 -5.66 0.12
C LEU A 57 13.10 -6.67 -0.98
N GLY A 58 12.31 -6.25 -1.97
CA GLY A 58 11.88 -7.09 -3.10
C GLY A 58 12.95 -7.36 -4.16
N ILE A 59 13.93 -6.46 -4.32
CA ILE A 59 14.98 -6.56 -5.36
C ILE A 59 16.17 -7.45 -4.92
N GLY A 60 16.38 -7.65 -3.61
CA GLY A 60 17.55 -8.36 -3.05
C GLY A 60 17.69 -9.87 -3.34
N PHE A 61 16.70 -10.50 -3.99
CA PHE A 61 16.74 -11.93 -4.33
C PHE A 61 16.88 -12.14 -5.84
N GLN A 62 18.07 -11.88 -6.39
CA GLN A 62 18.37 -12.12 -7.80
C GLN A 62 19.13 -13.44 -8.02
N LYS A 63 18.45 -14.42 -8.61
CA LYS A 63 19.02 -15.22 -9.72
C LYS A 63 17.99 -15.35 -10.85
N LYS A 64 18.35 -14.71 -11.98
CA LYS A 64 18.07 -15.01 -13.39
C LYS A 64 16.66 -15.54 -13.74
N ASP A 65 15.71 -14.63 -13.99
CA ASP A 65 14.74 -14.77 -15.09
C ASP A 65 14.00 -13.44 -15.34
N VAL A 66 14.29 -12.77 -16.48
CA VAL A 66 13.92 -11.37 -16.73
C VAL A 66 12.88 -11.19 -17.87
N SER A 67 12.40 -12.26 -18.50
CA SER A 67 11.53 -12.13 -19.70
C SER A 67 10.03 -12.35 -19.47
N ASN A 68 9.58 -12.73 -18.27
CA ASN A 68 8.17 -13.07 -18.04
C ASN A 68 7.42 -12.02 -17.20
N ILE A 69 6.40 -11.37 -17.77
CA ILE A 69 5.53 -10.44 -17.06
C ILE A 69 4.90 -11.06 -15.79
N MET A 70 4.58 -12.36 -15.79
CA MET A 70 4.06 -13.06 -14.61
C MET A 70 5.09 -13.20 -13.49
N SER A 71 6.38 -13.30 -13.79
CA SER A 71 7.42 -13.33 -12.76
C SER A 71 7.57 -11.97 -12.08
N ARG A 72 7.37 -10.87 -12.82
CA ARG A 72 7.34 -9.52 -12.27
C ARG A 72 6.12 -9.30 -11.37
N LEU A 73 4.93 -9.71 -11.82
CA LEU A 73 3.70 -9.60 -11.02
C LEU A 73 3.81 -10.35 -9.70
N ARG A 74 4.39 -11.57 -9.71
CA ARG A 74 4.61 -12.36 -8.49
C ARG A 74 5.52 -11.67 -7.47
N LYS A 75 6.39 -10.76 -7.91
CA LYS A 75 7.28 -9.99 -7.03
C LYS A 75 6.61 -8.71 -6.52
N ILE A 76 5.83 -8.03 -7.37
CA ILE A 76 5.22 -6.73 -7.04
C ILE A 76 4.00 -6.90 -6.12
N ILE A 77 3.15 -7.92 -6.35
CA ILE A 77 1.95 -8.18 -5.54
C ILE A 77 2.23 -8.21 -4.03
N PRO A 78 3.19 -9.01 -3.51
CA PRO A 78 3.43 -9.06 -2.08
C PRO A 78 3.98 -7.74 -1.52
N VAL A 79 4.78 -7.00 -2.31
CA VAL A 79 5.31 -5.69 -1.91
C VAL A 79 4.17 -4.67 -1.76
N LEU A 80 3.27 -4.60 -2.74
CA LEU A 80 2.11 -3.71 -2.68
C LEU A 80 1.18 -4.06 -1.51
N SER A 81 0.95 -5.35 -1.25
CA SER A 81 0.10 -5.77 -0.13
C SER A 81 0.72 -5.44 1.22
N ILE A 82 2.04 -5.63 1.39
CA ILE A 82 2.72 -5.26 2.63
C ILE A 82 2.73 -3.73 2.80
N ALA A 83 2.91 -2.97 1.71
CA ALA A 83 2.83 -1.52 1.73
C ALA A 83 1.45 -1.06 2.19
N ALA A 84 0.36 -1.45 1.52
CA ALA A 84 -1.01 -1.11 1.90
C ALA A 84 -1.31 -1.51 3.36
N GLY A 85 -0.94 -2.73 3.75
CA GLY A 85 -1.15 -3.18 5.13
C GLY A 85 -0.39 -2.34 6.16
N THR A 86 0.80 -1.84 5.82
CA THR A 86 1.56 -0.92 6.69
C THR A 86 0.85 0.42 6.81
N ILE A 87 0.30 0.97 5.72
CA ILE A 87 -0.45 2.23 5.76
C ILE A 87 -1.68 2.09 6.67
N HIS A 88 -2.43 0.99 6.53
CA HIS A 88 -3.57 0.70 7.40
C HIS A 88 -3.19 0.67 8.89
N LEU A 89 -2.05 0.06 9.23
CA LEU A 89 -1.57 0.04 10.62
C LEU A 89 -1.17 1.42 11.14
N LEU A 90 -0.63 2.29 10.29
CA LEU A 90 -0.28 3.66 10.67
C LEU A 90 -1.53 4.51 10.96
N LEU A 91 -2.64 4.24 10.26
CA LEU A 91 -3.90 4.96 10.39
C LEU A 91 -4.78 4.51 11.57
N ILE A 92 -4.35 3.50 12.35
CA ILE A 92 -5.14 2.98 13.48
C ILE A 92 -5.44 4.06 14.51
N GLN A 93 -4.46 4.87 14.90
CA GLN A 93 -4.64 5.85 15.98
C GLN A 93 -5.65 6.93 15.57
N ASP A 94 -5.50 7.44 14.35
CA ASP A 94 -6.39 8.47 13.80
C ASP A 94 -7.83 7.95 13.74
N HIS A 95 -8.03 6.76 13.20
CA HIS A 95 -9.38 6.19 13.06
C HIS A 95 -9.96 5.68 14.39
N MET A 96 -9.16 5.26 15.37
CA MET A 96 -9.65 4.96 16.73
C MET A 96 -10.15 6.21 17.45
N ALA A 97 -9.58 7.38 17.16
CA ALA A 97 -10.03 8.65 17.73
C ALA A 97 -11.37 9.09 17.14
N GLU A 98 -11.65 8.75 15.88
CA GLU A 98 -12.94 8.96 15.22
C GLU A 98 -14.00 7.95 15.70
N ALA A 99 -13.70 6.66 15.62
CA ALA A 99 -14.52 5.56 16.13
C ALA A 99 -13.66 4.33 16.43
N PHE A 100 -13.82 3.75 17.62
CA PHE A 100 -13.00 2.62 18.05
C PHE A 100 -13.08 1.42 17.08
N GLU A 101 -14.26 1.14 16.56
CA GLU A 101 -14.54 0.08 15.59
C GLU A 101 -13.77 0.26 14.28
N TRP A 102 -13.58 1.51 13.85
CA TRP A 102 -12.84 1.82 12.63
C TRP A 102 -11.38 1.48 12.82
N GLY A 103 -10.76 1.90 13.92
CA GLY A 103 -9.38 1.53 14.20
C GLY A 103 -9.14 0.01 14.32
N ILE A 104 -10.12 -0.75 14.84
CA ILE A 104 -10.06 -2.22 14.82
C ILE A 104 -10.10 -2.76 13.38
N PHE A 105 -10.95 -2.19 12.52
CA PHE A 105 -10.99 -2.55 11.10
C PHE A 105 -9.64 -2.30 10.41
N PHE A 106 -9.03 -1.13 10.62
CA PHE A 106 -7.69 -0.81 10.10
C PHE A 106 -6.62 -1.78 10.61
N MET A 107 -6.67 -2.15 11.90
CA MET A 107 -5.75 -3.13 12.48
C MET A 107 -5.88 -4.52 11.85
N VAL A 108 -7.10 -5.05 11.77
CA VAL A 108 -7.36 -6.38 11.19
C VAL A 108 -6.97 -6.42 9.72
N THR A 109 -7.33 -5.37 8.97
CA THR A 109 -7.00 -5.24 7.55
C THR A 109 -5.50 -5.16 7.33
N GLY A 110 -4.81 -4.30 8.07
CA GLY A 110 -3.36 -4.12 7.97
C GLY A 110 -2.57 -5.39 8.25
N ILE A 111 -2.90 -6.09 9.35
CA ILE A 111 -2.29 -7.38 9.68
C ILE A 111 -2.58 -8.41 8.59
N SER A 112 -3.82 -8.48 8.11
CA SER A 112 -4.23 -9.44 7.09
C SER A 112 -3.48 -9.24 5.76
N GLN A 113 -3.29 -7.99 5.32
CA GLN A 113 -2.57 -7.68 4.09
C GLN A 113 -1.05 -7.95 4.20
N ILE A 114 -0.46 -7.72 5.37
CA ILE A 114 0.95 -8.08 5.61
C ILE A 114 1.12 -9.61 5.60
N ILE A 115 0.27 -10.34 6.32
CA ILE A 115 0.28 -11.81 6.33
C ILE A 115 0.06 -12.35 4.92
N PHE A 116 -0.90 -11.79 4.17
CA PHE A 116 -1.14 -12.16 2.79
C PHE A 116 0.12 -11.99 1.93
N GLY A 117 0.80 -10.84 2.04
CA GLY A 117 2.04 -10.59 1.30
C GLY A 117 3.10 -11.67 1.56
N PHE A 118 3.33 -12.02 2.82
CA PHE A 118 4.28 -13.10 3.17
C PHE A 118 3.84 -14.48 2.67
N ILE A 119 2.56 -14.82 2.80
CA ILE A 119 2.00 -16.08 2.28
C ILE A 119 2.18 -16.14 0.76
N PHE A 120 1.90 -15.06 0.03
CA PHE A 120 1.95 -14.99 -1.42
C PHE A 120 3.36 -15.21 -1.98
N VAL A 121 4.40 -14.74 -1.28
CA VAL A 121 5.80 -15.02 -1.63
C VAL A 121 6.08 -16.52 -1.69
N LYS A 122 5.47 -17.30 -0.78
CA LYS A 122 5.72 -18.74 -0.64
C LYS A 122 4.73 -19.61 -1.41
N ILE A 123 3.47 -19.17 -1.49
CA ILE A 123 2.35 -20.01 -1.94
C ILE A 123 1.55 -19.25 -2.99
N GLN A 124 1.57 -19.76 -4.23
CA GLN A 124 0.90 -19.15 -5.39
C GLN A 124 -0.18 -20.07 -5.95
N LYS A 125 -1.01 -20.65 -5.06
CA LYS A 125 -2.17 -21.48 -5.45
C LYS A 125 -3.35 -20.57 -5.82
N LYS A 126 -4.23 -21.04 -6.72
CA LYS A 126 -5.43 -20.28 -7.16
C LYS A 126 -6.24 -19.69 -6.00
N LEU A 127 -6.40 -20.44 -4.91
CA LEU A 127 -7.10 -19.97 -3.71
C LEU A 127 -6.49 -18.68 -3.14
N ILE A 128 -5.16 -18.58 -3.07
CA ILE A 128 -4.48 -17.40 -2.55
C ILE A 128 -4.79 -16.18 -3.42
N TYR A 129 -4.78 -16.32 -4.75
CA TYR A 129 -5.15 -15.21 -5.62
C TYR A 129 -6.61 -14.76 -5.41
N TYR A 130 -7.54 -15.70 -5.24
CA TYR A 130 -8.94 -15.36 -4.97
C TYR A 130 -9.09 -14.65 -3.61
N LEU A 131 -8.45 -15.16 -2.55
CA LEU A 131 -8.50 -14.53 -1.23
C LEU A 131 -7.96 -13.10 -1.28
N GLY A 132 -6.83 -12.88 -1.94
CA GLY A 132 -6.27 -11.55 -2.12
C GLY A 132 -7.19 -10.63 -2.92
N ALA A 133 -7.74 -11.10 -4.05
CA ALA A 133 -8.59 -10.28 -4.91
C ALA A 133 -9.91 -9.92 -4.22
N VAL A 134 -10.57 -10.89 -3.59
CA VAL A 134 -11.84 -10.65 -2.89
C VAL A 134 -11.61 -9.79 -1.65
N GLY A 135 -10.56 -10.05 -0.86
CA GLY A 135 -10.26 -9.27 0.33
C GLY A 135 -10.02 -7.78 0.01
N ASN A 136 -9.14 -7.49 -0.96
CA ASN A 136 -8.87 -6.11 -1.36
C ASN A 136 -10.09 -5.45 -2.02
N ALA A 137 -10.88 -6.18 -2.81
CA ALA A 137 -12.11 -5.62 -3.37
C ALA A 137 -13.13 -5.25 -2.28
N ILE A 138 -13.24 -6.04 -1.21
CA ILE A 138 -14.10 -5.72 -0.07
C ILE A 138 -13.63 -4.43 0.61
N ILE A 139 -12.32 -4.25 0.82
CA ILE A 139 -11.79 -3.04 1.46
C ILE A 139 -12.11 -1.80 0.61
N VAL A 140 -11.85 -1.86 -0.71
CA VAL A 140 -12.19 -0.76 -1.64
C VAL A 140 -13.69 -0.47 -1.63
N LEU A 141 -14.54 -1.49 -1.62
CA LEU A 141 -15.98 -1.30 -1.57
C LEU A 141 -16.44 -0.67 -0.25
N ILE A 142 -15.81 -1.04 0.87
CA ILE A 142 -16.06 -0.40 2.17
C ILE A 142 -15.61 1.06 2.12
N TYR A 143 -14.44 1.35 1.55
CA TYR A 143 -13.96 2.71 1.36
C TYR A 143 -15.01 3.54 0.63
N VAL A 144 -15.48 3.09 -0.54
CA VAL A 144 -16.52 3.80 -1.31
C VAL A 144 -17.83 3.91 -0.52
N TYR A 145 -18.26 2.83 0.15
CA TYR A 145 -19.52 2.79 0.89
C TYR A 145 -19.60 3.89 1.96
N VAL A 146 -18.56 4.04 2.79
CA VAL A 146 -18.60 5.00 3.90
C VAL A 146 -18.53 6.46 3.42
N ARG A 147 -18.22 6.73 2.15
CA ARG A 147 -18.32 8.07 1.55
C ARG A 147 -19.73 8.39 1.06
N LEU A 148 -20.52 7.37 0.73
CA LEU A 148 -21.88 7.51 0.21
C LEU A 148 -22.93 7.39 1.32
N PHE A 149 -22.65 6.60 2.35
CA PHE A 149 -23.58 6.25 3.41
C PHE A 149 -22.89 6.31 4.77
N ALA A 150 -23.69 6.47 5.81
CA ALA A 150 -23.19 6.37 7.18
C ALA A 150 -22.60 4.98 7.43
N ALA A 151 -21.48 4.92 8.16
CA ALA A 151 -20.84 3.65 8.48
C ALA A 151 -21.78 2.79 9.34
N PRO A 152 -21.89 1.47 9.06
CA PRO A 152 -22.84 0.60 9.78
C PRO A 152 -22.54 0.46 11.28
N PHE A 153 -21.31 0.75 11.70
CA PHE A 153 -20.84 0.63 13.09
C PHE A 153 -20.47 1.97 13.74
N ALA A 154 -20.74 3.09 13.07
CA ALA A 154 -20.68 4.43 13.64
C ALA A 154 -21.66 5.36 12.86
N PRO A 155 -22.96 5.01 12.82
CA PRO A 155 -23.92 5.70 11.96
C PRO A 155 -24.13 7.17 12.34
N GLU A 156 -23.88 7.53 13.60
CA GLU A 156 -23.98 8.89 14.14
C GLU A 156 -22.97 9.87 13.53
N LEU A 157 -21.87 9.38 12.97
CA LEU A 157 -20.86 10.20 12.28
C LEU A 157 -21.30 10.62 10.88
N GLY A 158 -22.37 10.00 10.35
CA GLY A 158 -22.79 10.21 8.96
C GLY A 158 -21.79 9.68 7.93
N PRO A 159 -21.96 10.01 6.64
CA PRO A 159 -20.99 9.69 5.61
C PRO A 159 -19.67 10.45 5.82
N VAL A 160 -18.54 9.79 5.58
CA VAL A 160 -17.20 10.39 5.63
C VAL A 160 -17.02 11.32 4.43
N THR A 161 -16.91 12.62 4.68
CA THR A 161 -16.71 13.63 3.63
C THR A 161 -15.25 14.04 3.46
N GLU A 162 -14.43 13.80 4.48
CA GLU A 162 -13.01 14.17 4.46
C GLU A 162 -12.22 13.19 3.57
N ILE A 163 -11.31 13.75 2.78
CA ILE A 163 -10.42 12.98 1.91
C ILE A 163 -9.05 12.95 2.58
N ASP A 164 -8.75 11.82 3.20
CA ASP A 164 -7.41 11.50 3.67
C ASP A 164 -6.55 10.99 2.50
N ALA A 165 -5.42 11.66 2.26
CA ALA A 165 -4.48 11.29 1.21
C ALA A 165 -3.89 9.89 1.43
N ALA A 166 -3.62 9.49 2.67
CA ALA A 166 -3.09 8.16 2.98
C ALA A 166 -4.12 7.07 2.63
N GLY A 167 -5.38 7.31 2.99
CA GLY A 167 -6.52 6.48 2.60
C GLY A 167 -6.69 6.37 1.09
N VAL A 168 -6.63 7.49 0.35
CA VAL A 168 -6.72 7.47 -1.13
C VAL A 168 -5.57 6.68 -1.75
N VAL A 169 -4.33 6.90 -1.31
CA VAL A 169 -3.16 6.15 -1.82
C VAL A 169 -3.31 4.66 -1.54
N THR A 170 -3.79 4.30 -0.35
CA THR A 170 -4.02 2.90 0.03
C THR A 170 -5.09 2.26 -0.86
N ASP A 171 -6.22 2.94 -1.08
CA ASP A 171 -7.31 2.47 -1.93
C ASP A 171 -6.84 2.26 -3.38
N ILE A 172 -6.02 3.18 -3.92
CA ILE A 172 -5.40 3.02 -5.24
C ILE A 172 -4.52 1.76 -5.30
N ILE A 173 -3.69 1.52 -4.28
CA ILE A 173 -2.85 0.31 -4.21
C ILE A 173 -3.73 -0.94 -4.17
N GLU A 174 -4.83 -0.93 -3.42
CA GLU A 174 -5.76 -2.04 -3.31
C GLU A 174 -6.48 -2.33 -4.64
N VAL A 175 -6.93 -1.30 -5.35
CA VAL A 175 -7.48 -1.44 -6.71
C VAL A 175 -6.45 -2.07 -7.65
N ILE A 176 -5.20 -1.60 -7.61
CA ILE A 176 -4.10 -2.19 -8.41
C ILE A 176 -3.91 -3.67 -8.02
N LEU A 177 -3.89 -4.00 -6.73
CA LEU A 177 -3.78 -5.39 -6.24
C LEU A 177 -4.89 -6.27 -6.80
N VAL A 178 -6.14 -5.82 -6.75
CA VAL A 178 -7.29 -6.54 -7.32
C VAL A 178 -7.07 -6.81 -8.80
N ILE A 179 -6.69 -5.79 -9.58
CA ILE A 179 -6.43 -5.93 -11.02
C ILE A 179 -5.31 -6.94 -11.28
N LEU A 180 -4.17 -6.83 -10.58
CA LEU A 180 -3.02 -7.71 -10.77
C LEU A 180 -3.33 -9.17 -10.42
N LEU A 181 -4.09 -9.39 -9.34
CA LEU A 181 -4.48 -10.72 -8.88
C LEU A 181 -5.48 -11.38 -9.84
N VAL A 182 -6.48 -10.63 -10.29
CA VAL A 182 -7.47 -11.11 -11.27
C VAL A 182 -6.80 -11.38 -12.62
N TYR A 183 -5.94 -10.48 -13.09
CA TYR A 183 -5.15 -10.68 -14.30
C TYR A 183 -4.32 -11.97 -14.20
N SER A 184 -3.57 -12.14 -13.11
CA SER A 184 -2.75 -13.34 -12.87
C SER A 184 -3.59 -14.63 -12.84
N LEU A 185 -4.80 -14.60 -12.28
CA LEU A 185 -5.75 -15.73 -12.30
C LEU A 185 -6.22 -16.08 -13.71
N ARG A 186 -6.51 -15.08 -14.54
CA ARG A 186 -6.93 -15.28 -15.94
C ARG A 186 -5.80 -15.89 -16.75
N PHE A 187 -4.56 -15.42 -16.58
CA PHE A 187 -3.38 -15.99 -17.26
C PHE A 187 -3.09 -17.43 -16.87
N GLN A 188 -3.26 -17.82 -15.60
CA GLN A 188 -3.14 -19.23 -15.19
C GLN A 188 -4.22 -20.11 -15.81
N LYS A 189 -5.44 -19.60 -16.01
CA LYS A 189 -6.54 -20.36 -16.63
C LYS A 189 -6.34 -20.58 -18.13
N LEU A 190 -5.69 -19.65 -18.82
CA LEU A 190 -5.44 -19.74 -20.27
C LEU A 190 -4.36 -20.76 -20.67
N GLY A 191 -3.80 -21.51 -19.72
CA GLY A 191 -2.87 -22.61 -20.03
C GLY A 191 -1.57 -22.16 -20.70
N VAL A 192 -1.24 -20.86 -20.64
CA VAL A 192 0.04 -20.34 -21.10
C VAL A 192 1.11 -20.94 -20.20
N LYS A 193 1.69 -22.05 -20.64
CA LYS A 193 2.89 -22.63 -20.06
C LYS A 193 3.97 -21.57 -20.16
N ILE A 194 4.34 -20.99 -19.02
CA ILE A 194 5.60 -20.26 -18.88
C ILE A 194 6.68 -21.25 -19.24
N GLY A 195 7.29 -21.07 -20.41
CA GLY A 195 8.44 -21.81 -20.93
C GLY A 195 8.64 -23.18 -20.31
N ASP A 196 7.98 -24.19 -20.88
CA ASP A 196 8.60 -25.52 -20.95
C ASP A 196 9.85 -25.35 -21.83
N GLU A 197 10.94 -24.81 -21.27
CA GLU A 197 12.27 -25.01 -21.83
C GLU A 197 12.67 -26.42 -21.45
N LYS A 198 12.06 -27.40 -22.14
CA LYS A 198 12.64 -28.73 -22.24
C LYS A 198 13.83 -28.66 -23.18
N ALA A 199 15.03 -28.62 -22.60
CA ALA A 199 16.25 -29.15 -23.20
C ALA A 199 17.13 -29.60 -22.02
N ARG A 200 17.23 -30.91 -21.79
CA ARG A 200 18.39 -31.73 -22.20
C ARG A 200 19.68 -31.28 -21.53
#